data_AF-A0A365P4H0-F1
#
_entry.id   AF-A0A365P4H0-F1
#
_cell.length_a   1.000
_cell.length_b   1.000
_cell.length_c   1.000
_cell.angle_alpha   90.00
_cell.angle_beta   90.00
_cell.angle_gamma   90.00
#
_symmetry.space_group_name_H-M   'P 1'
#
loop_
_entity.id
_entity.type
_entity.pdbx_description
1 polymer ?
#
loop_
_entity_poly.entity_id
_entity_poly.type
_entity_poly.pdbx_seq_one_letter_code
_entity_poly.pdbx_strand_id
1 'polypeptide(L)'
;MSTQANSREKQLKAVYNAFYEYPKTMKEVDAETNVMRENICRYVSELRNENRIALVGYRKCKITGNSKVGTYTTNPDLFPQSNQLKMF
;
A
#
# COMPACT_ATOMS: atom_id res chain seq x y z
N MET A 1 27.36 -10.26 14.27
CA MET A 1 26.62 -10.90 13.16
C MET A 1 25.14 -10.51 13.29
N SER A 2 24.58 -9.95 12.21
CA SER A 2 23.13 -9.93 11.87
C SER A 2 22.16 -8.97 12.60
N THR A 3 22.35 -7.65 12.52
CA THR A 3 21.35 -6.64 12.95
C THR A 3 20.80 -5.78 11.80
N GLN A 4 20.51 -6.40 10.64
CA GLN A 4 19.84 -5.67 9.54
C GLN A 4 18.41 -6.18 9.23
N ALA A 5 18.04 -7.39 9.66
CA ALA A 5 16.70 -7.95 9.41
C ALA A 5 15.59 -7.20 10.17
N ASN A 6 15.84 -6.81 11.42
CA ASN A 6 14.85 -6.16 12.29
C ASN A 6 14.33 -4.80 11.77
N SER A 7 15.11 -4.08 10.94
CA SER A 7 14.70 -2.76 10.45
C SER A 7 13.72 -2.87 9.29
N ARG A 8 14.00 -3.75 8.32
CA ARG A 8 13.14 -3.96 7.14
C ARG A 8 11.78 -4.52 7.54
N GLU A 9 11.74 -5.54 8.39
CA GLU A 9 10.48 -6.15 8.83
C GLU A 9 9.60 -5.16 9.60
N LYS A 10 10.20 -4.31 10.44
CA LYS A 10 9.48 -3.24 11.14
C LYS A 10 8.91 -2.22 10.16
N GLN A 11 9.68 -1.79 9.16
CA GLN A 11 9.21 -0.87 8.13
C GLN A 11 8.07 -1.49 7.31
N LEU A 12 8.23 -2.74 6.85
CA LEU A 12 7.21 -3.47 6.12
C LEU A 12 5.91 -3.56 6.94
N LYS A 13 6.01 -3.93 8.23
CA LYS A 13 4.86 -4.01 9.13
C LYS A 13 4.18 -2.65 9.32
N ALA A 14 4.95 -1.58 9.48
CA ALA A 14 4.39 -0.23 9.59
C ALA A 14 3.65 0.19 8.29
N VAL A 15 4.25 -0.05 7.13
CA VAL A 15 3.64 0.22 5.81
C VAL A 15 2.38 -0.63 5.62
N TYR A 16 2.44 -1.91 5.97
CA TYR A 16 1.30 -2.83 5.87
C TYR A 16 0.13 -2.38 6.75
N ASN A 17 0.40 -2.01 8.00
CA ASN A 17 -0.59 -1.50 8.93
C ASN A 17 -1.18 -0.17 8.46
N ALA A 18 -0.34 0.74 7.92
CA ALA A 18 -0.82 2.00 7.39
C ALA A 18 -1.84 1.79 6.27
N PHE A 19 -1.60 0.85 5.35
CA PHE A 19 -2.55 0.48 4.29
C PHE A 19 -3.77 -0.31 4.79
N TYR A 20 -3.69 -0.92 5.98
CA TYR A 20 -4.77 -1.74 6.54
C TYR A 20 -5.86 -0.87 7.17
N GLU A 21 -5.48 0.20 7.87
CA GLU A 21 -6.42 1.12 8.52
C GLU A 21 -7.41 1.74 7.54
N TYR A 22 -6.91 2.28 6.42
CA TYR A 22 -7.74 2.80 5.36
C TYR A 22 -6.96 2.88 4.03
N PRO A 23 -7.64 2.98 2.88
CA PRO A 23 -6.97 3.10 1.59
C PRO A 23 -6.16 4.40 1.49
N LYS A 24 -4.83 4.27 1.47
CA LYS A 24 -3.86 5.38 1.43
C LYS A 24 -3.08 5.38 0.11
N THR A 25 -2.55 6.53 -0.26
CA THR A 25 -1.57 6.64 -1.34
C THR A 25 -0.17 6.32 -0.81
N MET A 26 0.74 5.84 -1.67
CA MET A 26 2.14 5.57 -1.27
C MET A 26 2.83 6.81 -0.67
N LYS A 27 2.46 8.02 -1.12
CA LYS A 27 3.06 9.26 -0.62
C LYS A 27 2.51 9.69 0.74
N GLU A 28 1.26 9.33 1.05
CA GLU A 28 0.71 9.49 2.39
C GLU A 28 1.38 8.53 3.38
N VAL A 29 1.63 7.27 2.96
CA VAL A 29 2.35 6.30 3.79
C VAL A 29 3.81 6.70 4.03
N ASP A 30 4.49 7.27 3.02
CA ASP A 30 5.82 7.87 3.16
C ASP A 30 5.83 8.94 4.26
N ALA A 31 4.88 9.88 4.21
CA ALA A 31 4.75 10.93 5.21
C ALA A 31 4.38 10.41 6.61
N GLU A 32 3.59 9.33 6.70
CA GLU A 32 3.10 8.78 7.98
C GLU A 32 4.13 7.87 8.67
N THR A 33 4.77 6.97 7.90
CA THR A 33 5.71 5.98 8.42
C THR A 33 7.16 6.44 8.40
N ASN A 34 7.44 7.57 7.74
CA ASN A 34 8.79 8.10 7.51
C ASN A 34 9.72 7.08 6.82
N VAL A 35 9.12 6.21 5.99
CA VAL A 35 9.82 5.22 5.17
C VAL A 35 9.93 5.77 3.76
N MET A 36 11.15 5.84 3.23
CA MET A 36 11.40 6.31 1.88
C MET A 36 10.46 5.66 0.86
N ARG A 37 9.89 6.49 0.00
CA ARG A 37 8.90 6.09 -1.02
C ARG A 37 9.40 4.94 -1.90
N GLU A 38 10.69 4.87 -2.21
CA GLU A 38 11.32 3.81 -2.99
C GLU A 38 11.13 2.43 -2.33
N ASN A 39 11.29 2.36 -1.00
CA ASN A 39 11.04 1.15 -0.24
C ASN A 39 9.56 0.80 -0.23
N ILE A 40 8.68 1.79 -0.09
CA ILE A 40 7.22 1.57 -0.14
C ILE A 40 6.81 1.01 -1.50
N CYS A 41 7.31 1.56 -2.61
CA CYS A 41 7.05 1.04 -3.95
C CYS A 41 7.47 -0.43 -4.07
N ARG A 42 8.65 -0.78 -3.53
CA ARG A 42 9.13 -2.16 -3.50
C ARG A 42 8.22 -3.07 -2.67
N TYR A 43 7.86 -2.67 -1.46
CA TYR A 43 6.97 -3.43 -0.58
C TYR A 43 5.57 -3.61 -1.18
N VAL A 44 5.03 -2.58 -1.83
CA VAL A 44 3.74 -2.69 -2.54
C VAL A 44 3.84 -3.69 -3.68
N SER A 45 4.94 -3.70 -4.43
CA SER A 45 5.16 -4.69 -5.50
C SER A 45 5.24 -6.12 -4.94
N GLU A 46 6.03 -6.33 -3.87
CA GLU A 46 6.13 -7.61 -3.16
C GLU A 46 4.75 -8.09 -2.65
N LEU A 47 4.02 -7.22 -1.94
CA LEU A 47 2.69 -7.52 -1.43
C LEU A 47 1.67 -7.78 -2.55
N ARG A 48 1.80 -7.12 -3.69
CA ARG A 48 0.89 -7.32 -4.83
C ARG A 48 1.13 -8.67 -5.50
N ASN A 49 2.39 -9.09 -5.61
CA ASN A 49 2.74 -10.44 -6.07
C ASN A 49 2.21 -11.52 -5.12
N GLU A 50 2.18 -11.23 -3.81
CA GLU A 50 1.57 -12.09 -2.79
C GLU A 50 0.04 -12.00 -2.72
N ASN A 51 -0.61 -11.14 -3.53
CA ASN A 51 -2.05 -10.83 -3.44
C ASN A 51 -2.50 -10.32 -2.06
N ARG A 52 -1.61 -9.65 -1.32
CA ARG A 52 -1.86 -9.09 0.03
C ARG A 52 -2.13 -7.59 0.03
N ILE A 53 -2.10 -6.94 -1.13
CA ILE A 53 -2.48 -5.55 -1.30
C ILE A 53 -3.24 -5.39 -2.63
N ALA A 54 -4.27 -4.55 -2.64
CA ALA A 54 -5.04 -4.24 -3.83
C ALA A 54 -5.17 -2.73 -4.04
N LEU A 55 -5.28 -2.33 -5.31
CA LEU A 55 -5.61 -0.96 -5.70
C LEU A 55 -7.13 -0.78 -5.58
N VAL A 56 -7.57 0.05 -4.64
CA VAL A 56 -9.01 0.31 -4.39
C VAL A 56 -9.58 1.30 -5.41
N GLY A 57 -8.76 2.26 -5.85
CA GLY A 57 -9.20 3.31 -6.77
C GLY A 57 -8.20 4.46 -6.87
N TYR A 58 -8.66 5.60 -7.37
CA TYR A 58 -7.86 6.80 -7.51
C TYR A 58 -8.52 7.96 -6.76
N ARG A 59 -7.74 8.69 -5.96
CA ARG A 59 -8.19 9.89 -5.26
C ARG A 59 -7.20 11.03 -5.37
N LYS A 60 -7.58 12.22 -4.90
CA LYS A 60 -6.65 13.34 -4.74
C LYS A 60 -5.75 13.08 -3.53
N CYS A 61 -4.43 13.07 -3.74
CA CYS A 61 -3.47 12.91 -2.65
C CYS A 61 -3.53 14.14 -1.74
N LYS A 62 -3.65 13.94 -0.42
CA LYS A 62 -3.68 15.04 0.55
C LYS A 62 -2.33 15.77 0.68
N ILE A 63 -1.23 15.05 0.44
CA ILE A 63 0.13 15.58 0.61
C ILE A 63 0.57 16.39 -0.62
N THR A 64 0.49 15.80 -1.81
CA THR A 64 0.99 16.45 -3.03
C THR A 64 -0.08 17.25 -3.77
N GLY A 65 -1.35 17.10 -3.41
CA GLY A 65 -2.46 17.77 -4.10
C GLY A 65 -2.80 17.20 -5.48
N ASN A 66 -2.06 16.20 -5.98
CA ASN A 66 -2.32 15.59 -7.27
C ASN A 66 -3.66 14.86 -7.27
N SER A 67 -4.55 15.24 -8.19
CA SER A 67 -5.75 14.48 -8.53
C SER A 67 -5.34 13.29 -9.41
N LYS A 68 -5.91 12.10 -9.16
CA LYS A 68 -5.60 10.80 -9.82
C LYS A 68 -4.41 10.03 -9.25
N VAL A 69 -4.24 10.00 -7.93
CA VAL A 69 -3.26 9.12 -7.27
C VAL A 69 -3.93 7.84 -6.81
N GLY A 70 -3.34 6.70 -7.15
CA GLY A 70 -3.84 5.38 -6.77
C GLY A 70 -3.79 5.17 -5.26
N THR A 71 -4.89 4.67 -4.69
CA THR A 71 -5.00 4.28 -3.28
C THR A 71 -4.98 2.78 -3.15
N TYR A 72 -4.16 2.31 -2.24
CA TYR A 72 -3.97 0.90 -1.98
C TYR A 72 -4.48 0.54 -0.59
N THR A 73 -4.95 -0.68 -0.44
CA THR A 73 -5.29 -1.25 0.87
C THR A 73 -4.77 -2.67 0.99
N THR A 74 -4.36 -3.03 2.20
CA THR A 74 -3.99 -4.39 2.60
C THR A 74 -5.13 -5.10 3.33
N ASN A 75 -6.26 -4.42 3.55
CA ASN A 75 -7.45 -5.00 4.17
C ASN A 75 -8.24 -5.82 3.12
N PRO A 76 -8.33 -7.15 3.25
CA PRO A 76 -9.06 -8.00 2.31
C PRO A 76 -10.54 -7.62 2.15
N ASP A 77 -11.17 -7.08 3.19
CA ASP A 77 -12.58 -6.66 3.16
C ASP A 77 -12.82 -5.47 2.21
N LEU A 78 -11.78 -4.66 2.00
CA LEU A 78 -11.80 -3.49 1.12
C LEU A 78 -11.22 -3.80 -0.27
N PHE A 79 -10.83 -5.05 -0.53
CA PHE A 79 -10.34 -5.41 -1.85
C PHE A 79 -11.48 -5.24 -2.85
N PRO A 80 -11.22 -4.59 -3.99
CA PRO A 80 -12.23 -4.48 -5.02
C PRO A 80 -12.61 -5.91 -5.42
N GLN A 81 -13.85 -6.30 -5.12
CA GLN A 81 -14.41 -7.53 -5.66
C GLN A 81 -14.39 -7.37 -7.18
N SER A 82 -13.45 -8.07 -7.82
CA SER A 82 -13.40 -8.13 -9.27
C SER A 82 -14.71 -8.74 -9.73
N ASN A 83 -15.64 -7.90 -10.19
CA ASN A 83 -16.88 -8.31 -10.83
C ASN A 83 -16.60 -8.90 -12.23
N GLN A 84 -15.53 -9.68 -12.39
CA GLN A 84 -15.14 -10.38 -13.62
C GLN A 84 -16.07 -11.56 -13.96
N LEU A 85 -17.30 -11.60 -13.42
CA LEU A 85 -18.33 -12.58 -13.73
C LEU A 85 -19.52 -11.91 -14.45
N LYS A 86 -19.27 -11.26 -15.60
CA LYS A 86 -20.31 -10.98 -16.61
C LYS A 86 -19.71 -11.01 -18.02
N MET A 87 -19.18 -12.16 -18.42
CA MET A 87 -19.01 -12.52 -19.84
C MET A 87 -19.42 -13.98 -20.01
N PHE A 88 -20.70 -14.24 -19.81
CA PHE A 88 -21.39 -15.42 -20.33
C PHE A 88 -22.65 -14.93 -21.03
#